data_AF-A0A7S4UHC3-F1
#
_entry.id   AF-A0A7S4UHC3-F1
#
_cell.length_a   1.000
_cell.length_b   1.000
_cell.length_c   1.000
_cell.angle_alpha   90.00
_cell.angle_beta   90.00
_cell.angle_gamma   90.00
#
_symmetry.space_group_name_H-M   'P 1'
#
loop_
_entity.id
_entity.type
_entity.pdbx_description
1 polymer ?
#
loop_
_entity_poly.entity_id
_entity_poly.type
_entity_poly.pdbx_seq_one_letter_code
_entity_poly.pdbx_strand_id
1 'polypeptide(L)'
;AHSTRMASRRRMDVVAQLWPIGPWAPKDQNMDKGYHESRIKYHEERLKYHEERLRYHRSMVAKKEKNSGIEASVTKEALAAGRKVRILFVDLSNTCRSPAAEQTMKTLLKNDGLSSYFEVSSCSTGSGTNNWFKPEVSSNIEVEASDPRMVSHASRRGLNLAGRQSKVMTKEDLQRADLVVIMDNANRVEVQAAASYWGLRGSVDDKVKRLTEYCRSGTMTTDIPDPYYGGRGMQPSGQVFEKVLDLIEDGCKGLLQDCMVGGLDRISAAK
;
A
#
# COMPACT_ATOMS: atom_id res chain seq x y z
N ALA A 1 36.86 29.16 -38.27
CA ALA A 1 37.02 29.33 -36.81
C ALA A 1 36.26 30.59 -36.39
N HIS A 2 35.49 30.52 -35.29
CA HIS A 2 34.53 31.53 -34.75
C HIS A 2 33.06 31.35 -35.20
N SER A 3 32.31 30.46 -34.52
CA SER A 3 30.85 30.62 -34.29
C SER A 3 30.27 29.45 -33.46
N THR A 4 30.69 29.26 -32.20
CA THR A 4 30.00 28.28 -31.30
C THR A 4 30.25 28.50 -29.81
N ARG A 5 30.41 29.75 -29.34
CA ARG A 5 30.67 30.04 -27.91
C ARG A 5 29.71 31.03 -27.23
N MET A 6 28.54 31.29 -27.82
CA MET A 6 27.56 32.28 -27.29
C MET A 6 26.18 31.72 -26.93
N ALA A 7 25.98 30.39 -26.86
CA ALA A 7 24.68 29.81 -26.47
C ALA A 7 24.59 29.30 -25.02
N SER A 8 25.70 29.21 -24.27
CA SER A 8 25.68 28.64 -22.91
C SER A 8 25.57 29.66 -21.76
N ARG A 9 25.50 30.96 -22.05
CA ARG A 9 25.45 32.01 -21.01
C ARG A 9 24.05 32.56 -20.67
N ARG A 10 22.97 32.10 -21.32
CA ARG A 10 21.60 32.65 -21.09
C ARG A 10 20.65 31.76 -20.28
N ARG A 11 21.13 30.70 -19.61
CA ARG A 11 20.29 29.84 -18.74
C ARG A 11 20.56 29.96 -17.24
N MET A 12 21.53 30.77 -16.81
CA MET A 12 21.80 30.97 -15.38
C MET A 12 21.08 32.18 -14.77
N ASP A 13 20.54 33.09 -15.58
CA ASP A 13 19.95 34.34 -15.06
C ASP A 13 18.47 34.26 -14.66
N VAL A 14 17.79 33.12 -14.86
CA VAL A 14 16.36 32.99 -14.52
C VAL A 14 16.11 32.42 -13.12
N VAL A 15 17.12 31.85 -12.46
CA VAL A 15 16.95 31.24 -11.12
C VAL A 15 17.19 32.24 -9.98
N ALA A 16 17.67 33.45 -10.27
CA ALA A 16 18.01 34.46 -9.26
C ALA A 16 16.85 35.36 -8.81
N GLN A 17 15.63 35.23 -9.38
CA GLN A 17 14.55 36.20 -9.16
C GLN A 17 13.40 35.76 -8.24
N LEU A 18 13.48 34.61 -7.55
CA LEU A 18 12.35 34.10 -6.74
C LEU A 18 12.57 34.04 -5.22
N TRP A 19 13.58 34.71 -4.66
CA TRP A 19 13.61 34.91 -3.21
C TRP A 19 14.36 36.18 -2.82
N PRO A 20 13.72 37.20 -2.21
CA PRO A 20 14.45 38.29 -1.59
C PRO A 20 15.22 37.72 -0.40
N ILE A 21 16.54 37.83 -0.48
CA ILE A 21 17.48 37.44 0.56
C ILE A 21 17.13 38.26 1.82
N GLY A 22 16.52 37.61 2.81
CA GLY A 22 16.22 38.23 4.10
C GLY A 22 17.51 38.65 4.83
N PRO A 23 17.42 39.54 5.84
CA PRO A 23 18.56 40.20 6.49
C PRO A 23 19.48 39.27 7.32
N TRP A 24 19.36 37.95 7.17
CA TRP A 24 20.14 36.91 7.83
C TRP A 24 21.12 36.19 6.89
N ALA A 25 21.45 36.78 5.73
CA ALA A 25 22.52 36.25 4.88
C ALA A 25 23.90 36.62 5.45
N PRO A 26 24.77 35.64 5.77
CA PRO A 26 26.14 35.92 6.22
C PRO A 26 26.93 36.64 5.14
N LYS A 27 27.68 37.69 5.53
CA LYS A 27 28.48 38.55 4.63
C LYS A 27 29.85 37.99 4.25
N ASP A 28 30.12 36.71 4.44
CA ASP A 28 31.41 36.12 4.09
C ASP A 28 31.40 35.52 2.68
N GLN A 29 32.13 36.17 1.76
CA GLN A 29 32.40 35.71 0.40
C GLN A 29 33.35 34.49 0.33
N ASN A 30 33.60 33.84 1.48
CA ASN A 30 34.48 32.70 1.64
C ASN A 30 33.73 31.47 2.22
N MET A 31 32.42 31.34 1.96
CA MET A 31 31.74 30.04 2.06
C MET A 31 32.24 29.12 0.95
N ASP A 32 33.37 28.54 1.31
CA ASP A 32 34.19 27.47 0.76
C ASP A 32 33.56 26.68 -0.39
N LYS A 33 34.32 26.49 -1.48
CA LYS A 33 33.96 25.62 -2.61
C LYS A 33 33.44 24.26 -2.14
N GLY A 34 33.96 23.74 -1.03
CA GLY A 34 33.51 22.49 -0.40
C GLY A 34 32.05 22.49 0.06
N TYR A 35 31.49 23.62 0.51
CA TYR A 35 30.06 23.73 0.85
C TYR A 35 29.18 23.66 -0.39
N HIS A 36 29.58 24.35 -1.46
CA HIS A 36 28.85 24.31 -2.73
C HIS A 36 28.96 22.93 -3.41
N GLU A 37 30.14 22.31 -3.41
CA GLU A 37 30.38 20.97 -3.96
C GLU A 37 29.60 19.88 -3.22
N SER A 38 29.59 19.91 -1.87
CA SER A 38 28.78 18.96 -1.08
C SER A 38 27.28 19.11 -1.32
N ARG A 39 26.80 20.35 -1.51
CA ARG A 39 25.40 20.63 -1.79
C ARG A 39 25.00 20.22 -3.22
N ILE A 40 25.88 20.41 -4.20
CA ILE A 40 25.72 19.89 -5.57
C ILE A 40 25.62 18.36 -5.52
N LYS A 41 26.57 17.69 -4.84
CA LYS A 41 26.56 16.23 -4.67
C LYS A 41 25.27 15.72 -4.02
N TYR A 42 24.78 16.40 -2.98
CA TYR A 42 23.49 16.08 -2.35
C TYR A 42 22.31 16.18 -3.33
N HIS A 43 22.28 17.23 -4.16
CA HIS A 43 21.22 17.42 -5.15
C HIS A 43 21.32 16.41 -6.30
N GLU A 44 22.53 16.04 -6.74
CA GLU A 44 22.76 14.98 -7.72
C GLU A 44 22.33 13.59 -7.21
N GLU A 45 22.65 13.25 -5.96
CA GLU A 45 22.20 12.02 -5.31
C GLU A 45 20.66 12.00 -5.19
N ARG A 46 20.04 13.14 -4.87
CA ARG A 46 18.58 13.26 -4.86
C ARG A 46 17.95 13.14 -6.24
N LEU A 47 18.56 13.71 -7.27
CA LEU A 47 18.10 13.58 -8.65
C LEU A 47 18.17 12.11 -9.08
N LYS A 48 19.29 11.42 -8.80
CA LYS A 48 19.44 9.99 -9.07
C LYS A 48 18.38 9.16 -8.34
N TYR A 49 18.13 9.45 -7.06
CA TYR A 49 17.06 8.82 -6.30
C TYR A 49 15.68 9.06 -6.93
N HIS A 50 15.38 10.29 -7.37
CA HIS A 50 14.13 10.62 -8.03
C HIS A 50 13.98 9.92 -9.39
N GLU A 51 15.06 9.82 -10.18
CA GLU A 51 15.08 9.10 -11.45
C GLU A 51 14.88 7.60 -11.28
N GLU A 52 15.56 6.97 -10.33
CA GLU A 52 15.37 5.56 -9.98
C GLU A 52 13.94 5.29 -9.52
N ARG A 53 13.37 6.20 -8.72
CA ARG A 53 11.99 6.13 -8.26
C ARG A 53 10.98 6.32 -9.39
N LEU A 54 11.24 7.23 -10.33
CA LEU A 54 10.42 7.42 -11.53
C LEU A 54 10.48 6.19 -12.44
N ARG A 55 11.65 5.56 -12.59
CA ARG A 55 11.82 4.31 -13.36
C ARG A 55 11.05 3.17 -12.72
N TYR A 56 11.17 3.01 -11.41
CA TYR A 56 10.37 2.05 -10.65
C TYR A 56 8.87 2.31 -10.84
N HIS A 57 8.45 3.57 -10.73
CA HIS A 57 7.04 3.95 -10.92
C HIS A 57 6.53 3.62 -12.32
N ARG A 58 7.28 3.95 -13.38
CA ARG A 58 6.92 3.53 -14.75
C ARG A 58 6.82 2.01 -14.87
N SER A 59 7.71 1.26 -14.22
CA SER A 59 7.64 -0.20 -14.22
C SER A 59 6.40 -0.72 -13.47
N MET A 60 5.97 -0.04 -12.41
CA MET A 60 4.77 -0.37 -11.65
C MET A 60 3.50 -0.03 -12.42
N VAL A 61 3.44 1.11 -13.11
CA VAL A 61 2.33 1.49 -13.99
C VAL A 61 2.20 0.50 -15.15
N ALA A 62 3.31 0.13 -15.81
CA ALA A 62 3.30 -0.87 -16.87
C ALA A 62 2.88 -2.26 -16.35
N LYS A 63 3.29 -2.64 -15.13
CA LYS A 63 2.79 -3.85 -14.46
C LYS A 63 1.31 -3.76 -14.10
N LYS A 64 0.84 -2.59 -13.69
CA LYS A 64 -0.58 -2.32 -13.39
C LYS A 64 -1.43 -2.47 -14.64
N GLU A 65 -1.02 -1.93 -15.78
CA GLU A 65 -1.72 -2.13 -17.07
C GLU A 65 -1.71 -3.60 -17.52
N LYS A 66 -0.66 -4.35 -17.18
CA LYS A 66 -0.56 -5.77 -17.51
C LYS A 66 -1.38 -6.66 -16.55
N ASN A 67 -1.51 -6.25 -15.29
CA ASN A 67 -2.27 -6.97 -14.26
C ASN A 67 -3.74 -6.53 -14.19
N SER A 68 -4.08 -5.33 -14.66
CA SER A 68 -5.44 -4.80 -14.70
C SER A 68 -6.29 -5.67 -15.61
N GLY A 69 -7.05 -6.57 -14.98
CA GLY A 69 -7.84 -7.57 -15.69
C GLY A 69 -7.95 -8.89 -14.95
N ILE A 70 -6.99 -9.21 -14.07
CA ILE A 70 -7.08 -10.41 -13.22
C ILE A 70 -8.26 -10.26 -12.26
N GLU A 71 -8.38 -9.11 -11.58
CA GLU A 71 -9.44 -8.82 -10.62
C GLU A 71 -10.81 -8.85 -11.29
N ALA A 72 -10.90 -8.31 -12.50
CA ALA A 72 -12.10 -8.32 -13.33
C ALA A 72 -12.48 -9.74 -13.78
N SER A 73 -11.51 -10.54 -14.24
CA SER A 73 -11.73 -11.94 -14.65
C SER A 73 -12.20 -12.79 -13.47
N VAL A 74 -11.50 -12.70 -12.34
CA VAL A 74 -11.85 -13.36 -11.08
C VAL A 74 -13.28 -13.00 -10.66
N THR A 75 -13.61 -11.71 -10.73
CA THR A 75 -14.95 -11.23 -10.38
C THR A 75 -16.00 -11.83 -11.32
N LYS A 76 -15.76 -11.76 -12.62
CA LYS A 76 -16.66 -12.32 -13.64
C LYS A 76 -16.88 -13.83 -13.46
N GLU A 77 -15.80 -14.58 -13.23
CA GLU A 77 -15.83 -16.04 -13.04
C GLU A 77 -16.60 -16.44 -11.78
N ALA A 78 -16.33 -15.78 -10.65
CA ALA A 78 -17.03 -16.03 -9.39
C ALA A 78 -18.53 -15.77 -9.53
N LEU A 79 -18.91 -14.66 -10.15
CA LEU A 79 -20.30 -14.28 -10.35
C LEU A 79 -21.03 -15.20 -11.34
N ALA A 80 -20.37 -15.60 -12.42
CA ALA A 80 -20.89 -16.59 -13.35
C ALA A 80 -21.14 -17.94 -12.67
N ALA A 81 -20.30 -18.30 -11.70
CA ALA A 81 -20.47 -19.50 -10.87
C ALA A 81 -21.46 -19.32 -9.69
N GLY A 82 -22.14 -18.16 -9.57
CA GLY A 82 -23.11 -17.90 -8.52
C GLY A 82 -22.53 -17.81 -7.11
N ARG A 83 -21.23 -17.55 -6.97
CA ARG A 83 -20.54 -17.43 -5.67
C ARG A 83 -20.01 -16.01 -5.44
N LYS A 84 -19.67 -15.72 -4.19
CA LYS A 84 -19.05 -14.45 -3.80
C LYS A 84 -17.57 -14.42 -4.20
N VAL A 85 -17.09 -13.23 -4.55
CA VAL A 85 -15.66 -12.91 -4.67
C VAL A 85 -15.06 -12.78 -3.27
N ARG A 86 -13.99 -13.52 -3.00
CA ARG A 86 -13.34 -13.59 -1.69
C ARG A 86 -12.05 -12.79 -1.65
N ILE A 87 -12.05 -11.71 -0.87
CA ILE A 87 -10.89 -10.84 -0.68
C ILE A 87 -10.37 -11.01 0.74
N LEU A 88 -9.10 -11.39 0.87
CA LEU A 88 -8.40 -11.58 2.14
C LEU A 88 -7.33 -10.49 2.31
N PHE A 89 -7.51 -9.60 3.28
CA PHE A 89 -6.51 -8.59 3.64
C PHE A 89 -5.52 -9.14 4.67
N VAL A 90 -4.22 -8.88 4.49
CA VAL A 90 -3.18 -9.51 5.30
C VAL A 90 -2.16 -8.47 5.77
N ASP A 91 -1.95 -8.39 7.08
CA ASP A 91 -0.84 -7.67 7.70
C ASP A 91 -0.15 -8.55 8.75
N LEU A 92 0.77 -7.98 9.54
CA LEU A 92 1.60 -8.76 10.46
C LEU A 92 0.80 -9.35 11.63
N SER A 93 0.03 -8.52 12.34
CA SER A 93 -0.63 -8.85 13.60
C SER A 93 -2.16 -8.87 13.52
N ASN A 94 -2.76 -8.41 12.43
CA ASN A 94 -4.21 -8.25 12.28
C ASN A 94 -4.86 -7.36 13.36
N THR A 95 -4.14 -6.33 13.79
CA THR A 95 -4.64 -5.35 14.79
C THR A 95 -4.75 -3.92 14.24
N CYS A 96 -4.09 -3.60 13.12
CA CYS A 96 -4.05 -2.23 12.59
C CYS A 96 -4.52 -2.12 11.13
N ARG A 97 -3.70 -2.56 10.18
CA ARG A 97 -3.83 -2.22 8.76
C ARG A 97 -4.86 -3.10 8.07
N SER A 98 -4.76 -4.42 8.26
CA SER A 98 -5.69 -5.36 7.61
C SER A 98 -7.13 -5.29 8.14
N PRO A 99 -7.40 -5.07 9.45
CA PRO A 99 -8.77 -4.81 9.93
C PRO A 99 -9.36 -3.52 9.36
N ALA A 100 -8.55 -2.45 9.27
CA ALA A 100 -8.97 -1.19 8.69
C ALA A 100 -9.30 -1.34 7.19
N ALA A 101 -8.48 -2.08 6.44
CA ALA A 101 -8.74 -2.37 5.02
C ALA A 101 -10.00 -3.21 4.82
N GLU A 102 -10.21 -4.26 5.62
CA GLU A 102 -11.44 -5.06 5.58
C GLU A 102 -12.67 -4.19 5.81
N GLN A 103 -12.65 -3.36 6.86
CA GLN A 103 -13.80 -2.53 7.21
C GLN A 103 -14.05 -1.44 6.16
N THR A 104 -12.99 -0.86 5.62
CA THR A 104 -13.08 0.13 4.54
C THR A 104 -13.73 -0.49 3.30
N MET A 105 -13.24 -1.65 2.85
CA MET A 105 -13.79 -2.36 1.70
C MET A 105 -15.26 -2.76 1.93
N LYS A 106 -15.61 -3.27 3.12
CA LYS A 106 -17.00 -3.59 3.47
C LYS A 106 -17.92 -2.37 3.41
N THR A 107 -17.46 -1.22 3.90
CA THR A 107 -18.21 0.04 3.84
C THR A 107 -18.44 0.48 2.40
N LEU A 108 -17.40 0.44 1.55
CA LEU A 108 -17.53 0.78 0.12
C LEU A 108 -18.52 -0.14 -0.59
N LEU A 109 -18.38 -1.46 -0.41
CA LEU A 109 -19.30 -2.45 -0.97
C LEU A 109 -20.74 -2.26 -0.50
N LYS A 110 -20.95 -1.88 0.76
CA LYS A 110 -22.29 -1.59 1.28
C LYS A 110 -22.89 -0.35 0.63
N ASN A 111 -22.11 0.71 0.50
CA ASN A 111 -22.56 1.97 -0.10
C ASN A 111 -22.96 1.79 -1.57
N ASP A 112 -22.27 0.91 -2.30
CA ASP A 112 -22.55 0.62 -3.71
C ASP A 112 -23.62 -0.49 -3.89
N GLY A 113 -24.10 -1.08 -2.79
CA GLY A 113 -25.10 -2.17 -2.82
C GLY A 113 -24.54 -3.48 -3.37
N LEU A 114 -23.25 -3.74 -3.18
CA LEU A 114 -22.50 -4.89 -3.70
C LEU A 114 -22.18 -5.94 -2.63
N SER A 115 -22.61 -5.76 -1.37
CA SER A 115 -22.26 -6.67 -0.26
C SER A 115 -22.68 -8.14 -0.47
N SER A 116 -23.67 -8.41 -1.31
CA SER A 116 -24.10 -9.78 -1.65
C SER A 116 -23.12 -10.51 -2.56
N TYR A 117 -22.27 -9.80 -3.29
CA TYR A 117 -21.35 -10.35 -4.29
C TYR A 117 -19.93 -10.59 -3.76
N PHE A 118 -19.62 -10.07 -2.58
CA PHE A 118 -18.27 -10.11 -2.00
C PHE A 118 -18.29 -10.69 -0.59
N GLU A 119 -17.23 -11.43 -0.27
CA GLU A 119 -16.89 -11.91 1.06
C GLU A 119 -15.51 -11.35 1.39
N VAL A 120 -15.43 -10.48 2.40
CA VAL A 120 -14.21 -9.77 2.75
C VAL A 120 -13.80 -10.13 4.17
N SER A 121 -12.56 -10.55 4.34
CA SER A 121 -11.97 -10.91 5.63
C SER A 121 -10.53 -10.38 5.74
N SER A 122 -9.96 -10.48 6.94
CA SER A 122 -8.57 -10.15 7.21
C SER A 122 -7.94 -11.14 8.18
N CYS A 123 -6.62 -11.27 8.12
CA CYS A 123 -5.84 -12.15 9.00
C CYS A 123 -4.38 -11.66 9.15
N SER A 124 -3.66 -12.31 10.05
CA SER A 124 -2.28 -12.02 10.44
C SER A 124 -1.32 -13.06 9.85
N THR A 125 -0.08 -12.65 9.59
CA THR A 125 1.05 -13.55 9.36
C THR A 125 1.77 -13.91 10.66
N GLY A 126 1.02 -14.13 11.74
CA GLY A 126 1.54 -14.67 12.99
C GLY A 126 2.30 -13.68 13.89
N SER A 127 2.04 -12.38 13.79
CA SER A 127 2.56 -11.34 14.69
C SER A 127 4.09 -11.31 14.82
N GLY A 128 4.82 -11.75 13.78
CA GLY A 128 6.29 -11.82 13.78
C GLY A 128 6.87 -13.12 14.34
N THR A 129 6.02 -14.10 14.64
CA THR A 129 6.45 -15.43 15.10
C THR A 129 7.00 -16.24 13.93
N ASN A 130 8.23 -16.73 14.05
CA ASN A 130 8.83 -17.60 13.03
C ASN A 130 8.03 -18.89 12.86
N ASN A 131 7.86 -19.34 11.62
CA ASN A 131 7.10 -20.55 11.28
C ASN A 131 5.66 -20.54 11.81
N TRP A 132 5.05 -19.36 11.94
CA TRP A 132 3.66 -19.19 12.41
C TRP A 132 2.65 -20.06 11.68
N PHE A 133 2.93 -20.46 10.44
CA PHE A 133 2.06 -21.30 9.59
C PHE A 133 2.07 -22.79 9.98
N LYS A 134 2.95 -23.19 10.90
CA LYS A 134 2.97 -24.56 11.44
C LYS A 134 1.91 -24.70 12.55
N PRO A 135 1.10 -25.77 12.55
CA PRO A 135 0.01 -25.93 13.52
C PRO A 135 0.46 -25.75 14.98
N GLU A 136 1.59 -26.38 15.35
CA GLU A 136 2.17 -26.34 16.70
C GLU A 136 2.67 -24.95 17.14
N VAL A 137 2.89 -24.04 16.19
CA VAL A 137 3.25 -22.65 16.48
C VAL A 137 2.00 -21.78 16.48
N SER A 138 1.17 -21.91 15.45
CA SER A 138 -0.05 -21.10 15.24
C SER A 138 -1.02 -21.17 16.42
N SER A 139 -1.14 -22.34 17.06
CA SER A 139 -2.05 -22.57 18.19
C SER A 139 -1.66 -21.80 19.45
N ASN A 140 -0.40 -21.33 19.52
CA ASN A 140 0.15 -20.60 20.66
C ASN A 140 0.24 -19.09 20.41
N ILE A 141 -0.20 -18.61 19.24
CA ILE A 141 -0.18 -17.19 18.93
C ILE A 141 -1.37 -16.53 19.62
N GLU A 142 -1.08 -15.51 20.42
CA GLU A 142 -2.11 -14.78 21.17
C GLU A 142 -3.07 -14.02 20.24
N VAL A 143 -4.34 -14.02 20.63
CA VAL A 143 -5.39 -13.24 19.98
C VAL A 143 -5.43 -11.86 20.62
N GLU A 144 -5.17 -10.84 19.82
CA GLU A 144 -5.11 -9.44 20.25
C GLU A 144 -6.33 -8.66 19.73
N ALA A 145 -6.78 -7.68 20.48
CA ALA A 145 -7.77 -6.73 19.98
C ALA A 145 -7.15 -5.77 18.97
N SER A 146 -7.98 -5.17 18.10
CA SER A 146 -7.53 -4.06 17.24
C SER A 146 -6.91 -2.93 18.06
N ASP A 147 -5.83 -2.34 17.55
CA ASP A 147 -5.05 -1.31 18.26
C ASP A 147 -5.96 -0.11 18.59
N PRO A 148 -6.06 0.31 19.86
CA PRO A 148 -6.95 1.39 20.27
C PRO A 148 -6.72 2.72 19.53
N ARG A 149 -5.48 2.99 19.10
CA ARG A 149 -5.13 4.18 18.32
C ARG A 149 -5.74 4.08 16.93
N MET A 150 -5.57 2.94 16.26
CA MET A 150 -6.21 2.70 14.97
C MET A 150 -7.74 2.75 15.09
N VAL A 151 -8.34 2.16 16.12
CA VAL A 151 -9.79 2.25 16.39
C VAL A 151 -10.23 3.71 16.54
N SER A 152 -9.48 4.53 17.30
CA SER A 152 -9.80 5.95 17.49
C SER A 152 -9.78 6.72 16.16
N HIS A 153 -8.76 6.53 15.33
CA HIS A 153 -8.64 7.21 14.05
C HIS A 153 -9.65 6.70 13.01
N ALA A 154 -9.86 5.39 12.94
CA ALA A 154 -10.81 4.77 12.01
C ALA A 154 -12.27 5.16 12.32
N SER A 155 -12.65 5.27 13.61
CA SER A 155 -14.01 5.66 13.99
C SER A 155 -14.38 7.08 13.55
N ARG A 156 -13.40 8.00 13.46
CA ARG A 156 -13.61 9.36 12.89
C ARG A 156 -13.98 9.34 11.41
N ARG A 157 -13.67 8.25 10.72
CA ARG A 157 -14.03 7.98 9.32
C ARG A 157 -15.28 7.10 9.18
N GLY A 158 -16.01 6.86 10.27
CA GLY A 158 -17.18 5.98 10.28
C GLY A 158 -16.86 4.49 10.21
N LEU A 159 -15.60 4.08 10.42
CA LEU A 159 -15.18 2.69 10.41
C LEU A 159 -15.20 2.12 11.84
N ASN A 160 -16.03 1.12 12.09
CA ASN A 160 -16.06 0.44 13.37
C ASN A 160 -15.08 -0.74 13.40
N LEU A 161 -13.97 -0.56 14.12
CA LEU A 161 -12.98 -1.61 14.38
C LEU A 161 -13.04 -2.15 15.82
N ALA A 162 -13.93 -1.61 16.67
CA ALA A 162 -14.01 -1.98 18.07
C ALA A 162 -14.47 -3.44 18.25
N GLY A 163 -13.86 -4.13 19.22
CA GLY A 163 -14.17 -5.53 19.53
C GLY A 163 -13.68 -6.55 18.50
N ARG A 164 -13.01 -6.11 17.42
CA ARG A 164 -12.37 -7.02 16.47
C ARG A 164 -11.12 -7.64 17.08
N GLN A 165 -10.98 -8.94 16.87
CA GLN A 165 -9.86 -9.75 17.33
C GLN A 165 -9.00 -10.19 16.15
N SER A 166 -7.69 -10.27 16.39
CA SER A 166 -6.74 -10.79 15.43
C SER A 166 -7.02 -12.25 15.12
N LYS A 167 -6.76 -12.64 13.88
CA LYS A 167 -6.89 -14.03 13.41
C LYS A 167 -5.64 -14.41 12.66
N VAL A 168 -4.99 -15.50 13.06
CA VAL A 168 -3.87 -16.05 12.29
C VAL A 168 -4.40 -16.66 11.01
N MET A 169 -3.72 -16.41 9.89
CA MET A 169 -4.08 -16.99 8.60
C MET A 169 -4.07 -18.53 8.68
N THR A 170 -5.12 -19.15 8.15
CA THR A 170 -5.19 -20.61 7.96
C THR A 170 -4.92 -21.01 6.52
N LYS A 171 -4.67 -22.31 6.31
CA LYS A 171 -4.58 -22.89 4.97
C LYS A 171 -5.86 -22.64 4.18
N GLU A 172 -7.01 -22.80 4.83
CA GLU A 172 -8.34 -22.68 4.24
C GLU A 172 -8.63 -21.23 3.81
N ASP A 173 -8.22 -20.24 4.61
CA ASP A 173 -8.32 -18.82 4.24
C ASP A 173 -7.58 -18.56 2.93
N LEU A 174 -6.33 -19.05 2.85
CA LEU A 174 -5.49 -18.84 1.69
C LEU A 174 -5.98 -19.61 0.46
N GLN A 175 -6.52 -20.83 0.64
CA GLN A 175 -7.12 -21.59 -0.46
C GLN A 175 -8.39 -20.93 -1.00
N ARG A 176 -9.26 -20.44 -0.12
CA ARG A 176 -10.56 -19.87 -0.47
C ARG A 176 -10.49 -18.47 -1.04
N ALA A 177 -9.46 -17.70 -0.71
CA ALA A 177 -9.31 -16.34 -1.20
C ALA A 177 -9.15 -16.33 -2.73
N ASP A 178 -9.93 -15.51 -3.42
CA ASP A 178 -9.72 -15.22 -4.83
C ASP A 178 -8.62 -14.16 -5.01
N LEU A 179 -8.54 -13.22 -4.06
CA LEU A 179 -7.53 -12.18 -3.98
C LEU A 179 -6.95 -12.10 -2.57
N VAL A 180 -5.63 -12.06 -2.48
CA VAL A 180 -4.88 -11.89 -1.23
C VAL A 180 -4.18 -10.54 -1.28
N VAL A 181 -4.64 -9.61 -0.45
CA VAL A 181 -4.18 -8.22 -0.49
C VAL A 181 -3.31 -7.94 0.73
N ILE A 182 -2.01 -7.78 0.49
CA ILE A 182 -1.01 -7.54 1.53
C ILE A 182 -0.70 -6.05 1.70
N MET A 183 -0.24 -5.66 2.90
CA MET A 183 0.09 -4.27 3.23
C MET A 183 1.52 -3.90 2.85
N ASP A 184 2.47 -4.81 3.07
CA ASP A 184 3.89 -4.60 2.79
C ASP A 184 4.60 -5.85 2.26
N ASN A 185 5.84 -5.67 1.77
CA ASN A 185 6.64 -6.78 1.25
C ASN A 185 6.95 -7.88 2.29
N ALA A 186 7.06 -7.57 3.58
CA ALA A 186 7.30 -8.59 4.59
C ALA A 186 6.10 -9.54 4.69
N ASN A 187 4.87 -9.02 4.61
CA ASN A 187 3.66 -9.85 4.53
C ASN A 187 3.70 -10.78 3.31
N ARG A 188 4.22 -10.31 2.15
CA ARG A 188 4.36 -11.16 0.95
C ARG A 188 5.23 -12.39 1.23
N VAL A 189 6.39 -12.16 1.83
CA VAL A 189 7.37 -13.22 2.12
C VAL A 189 6.74 -14.27 3.04
N GLU A 190 6.06 -13.82 4.09
CA GLU A 190 5.39 -14.72 5.04
C GLU A 190 4.25 -15.52 4.40
N VAL A 191 3.41 -14.88 3.58
CA VAL A 191 2.33 -15.56 2.84
C VAL A 191 2.91 -16.61 1.88
N GLN A 192 4.02 -16.31 1.20
CA GLN A 192 4.68 -17.24 0.28
C GLN A 192 5.33 -18.41 1.02
N ALA A 193 5.90 -18.17 2.20
CA ALA A 193 6.45 -19.23 3.05
C ALA A 193 5.34 -20.19 3.51
N ALA A 194 4.23 -19.65 4.02
CA ALA A 194 3.06 -20.42 4.41
C ALA A 194 2.45 -21.20 3.24
N ALA A 195 2.30 -20.54 2.08
CA ALA A 195 1.82 -21.19 0.86
C ALA A 195 2.72 -22.36 0.43
N SER A 196 4.04 -22.20 0.53
CA SER A 196 4.99 -23.26 0.21
C SER A 196 4.85 -24.44 1.18
N TYR A 197 4.76 -24.16 2.47
CA TYR A 197 4.57 -25.19 3.51
C TYR A 197 3.25 -25.95 3.34
N TRP A 198 2.15 -25.27 2.99
CA TRP A 198 0.84 -25.88 2.79
C TRP A 198 0.63 -26.52 1.40
N GLY A 199 1.62 -26.46 0.51
CA GLY A 199 1.55 -27.02 -0.84
C GLY A 199 0.71 -26.22 -1.83
N LEU A 200 0.62 -24.89 -1.64
CA LEU A 200 -0.22 -23.96 -2.42
C LEU A 200 0.57 -22.97 -3.29
N ARG A 201 1.91 -23.06 -3.33
CA ARG A 201 2.76 -22.03 -3.95
C ARG A 201 2.30 -21.59 -5.34
N GLY A 202 1.99 -22.56 -6.22
CA GLY A 202 1.56 -22.27 -7.59
C GLY A 202 0.22 -21.52 -7.71
N SER A 203 -0.74 -21.76 -6.81
CA SER A 203 -2.07 -21.11 -6.86
C SER A 203 -2.13 -19.80 -6.08
N VAL A 204 -1.09 -19.46 -5.32
CA VAL A 204 -1.06 -18.27 -4.46
C VAL A 204 -0.30 -17.11 -5.12
N ASP A 205 0.82 -17.37 -5.78
CA ASP A 205 1.70 -16.30 -6.29
C ASP A 205 0.99 -15.29 -7.21
N ASP A 206 0.01 -15.73 -8.01
CA ASP A 206 -0.72 -14.87 -8.95
C ASP A 206 -1.76 -13.97 -8.27
N LYS A 207 -2.33 -14.42 -7.15
CA LYS A 207 -3.40 -13.71 -6.42
C LYS A 207 -2.90 -12.85 -5.25
N VAL A 208 -1.62 -12.90 -4.90
CA VAL A 208 -1.03 -11.99 -3.89
C VAL A 208 -0.66 -10.65 -4.53
N LYS A 209 -1.33 -9.57 -4.10
CA LYS A 209 -1.13 -8.20 -4.59
C LYS A 209 -0.93 -7.23 -3.44
N ARG A 210 -0.15 -6.17 -3.62
CA ARG A 210 -0.06 -5.09 -2.61
C ARG A 210 -1.26 -4.16 -2.73
N LEU A 211 -1.79 -3.71 -1.59
CA LEU A 211 -2.88 -2.72 -1.58
C LEU A 211 -2.51 -1.43 -2.32
N THR A 212 -1.25 -1.03 -2.24
CA THR A 212 -0.68 0.16 -2.92
C THR A 212 -0.69 0.06 -4.44
N GLU A 213 -0.77 -1.14 -5.03
CA GLU A 213 -0.92 -1.29 -6.49
C GLU A 213 -2.26 -0.71 -6.98
N TYR A 214 -3.25 -0.68 -6.10
CA TYR A 214 -4.59 -0.16 -6.41
C TYR A 214 -4.73 1.35 -6.15
N CYS A 215 -3.86 1.97 -5.36
CA CYS A 215 -3.87 3.41 -5.10
C CYS A 215 -3.87 4.24 -6.40
N ARG A 216 -4.66 5.31 -6.45
CA ARG A 216 -4.85 6.17 -7.63
C ARG A 216 -4.53 7.64 -7.39
N SER A 217 -4.38 8.05 -6.13
CA SER A 217 -4.08 9.44 -5.72
C SER A 217 -2.70 9.98 -6.16
N GLY A 218 -1.94 9.24 -6.97
CA GLY A 218 -0.55 9.58 -7.30
C GLY A 218 0.42 9.33 -6.15
N THR A 219 0.04 8.52 -5.16
CA THR A 219 0.92 8.15 -4.06
C THR A 219 2.09 7.30 -4.58
N MET A 220 3.30 7.74 -4.27
CA MET A 220 4.56 7.10 -4.69
C MET A 220 5.08 6.06 -3.66
N THR A 221 4.25 5.54 -2.76
CA THR A 221 4.66 4.58 -1.72
C THR A 221 4.53 3.15 -2.23
N THR A 222 5.50 2.29 -1.91
CA THR A 222 5.48 0.86 -2.29
C THR A 222 4.60 0.05 -1.35
N ASP A 223 4.55 0.44 -0.09
CA ASP A 223 3.92 -0.31 0.99
C ASP A 223 3.04 0.63 1.83
N ILE A 224 2.04 0.04 2.49
CA ILE A 224 1.30 0.69 3.56
C ILE A 224 2.16 0.60 4.83
N PRO A 225 2.72 1.73 5.32
CA PRO A 225 3.67 1.71 6.41
C PRO A 225 3.02 1.15 7.68
N ASP A 226 3.76 0.41 8.47
CA ASP A 226 3.29 -0.06 9.78
C ASP A 226 3.15 1.13 10.74
N PRO A 227 1.95 1.47 11.23
CA PRO A 227 1.74 2.59 12.13
C PRO A 227 2.17 2.28 13.57
N TYR A 228 2.49 1.03 13.91
CA TYR A 228 2.74 0.60 15.28
C TYR A 228 4.06 1.13 15.84
N TYR A 229 5.12 1.11 15.02
CA TYR A 229 6.45 1.59 15.38
C TYR A 229 6.66 3.03 14.88
N GLY A 230 6.69 4.00 15.79
CA GLY A 230 7.23 5.31 15.45
C GLY A 230 8.76 5.19 15.28
N GLY A 231 9.32 5.92 14.32
CA GLY A 231 10.75 5.86 14.05
C GLY A 231 11.60 6.09 15.31
N ARG A 232 12.71 5.35 15.43
CA ARG A 232 13.70 5.45 16.53
C ARG A 232 13.11 5.32 17.95
N GLY A 233 12.10 4.47 18.15
CA GLY A 233 11.54 4.20 19.48
C GLY A 233 10.67 5.34 20.03
N MET A 234 10.30 6.32 19.20
CA MET A 234 9.29 7.32 19.58
C MET A 234 7.89 6.74 19.35
N GLN A 235 6.92 7.14 20.18
CA GLN A 235 5.52 6.84 19.90
C GLN A 235 5.12 7.45 18.55
N PRO A 236 4.46 6.68 17.66
CA PRO A 236 4.02 7.23 16.39
C PRO A 236 3.04 8.36 16.63
N SER A 237 3.27 9.49 15.98
CA SER A 237 2.31 10.60 15.97
C SER A 237 0.98 10.12 15.34
N GLY A 238 -0.16 10.67 15.80
CA GLY A 238 -1.48 10.36 15.22
C GLY A 238 -1.55 10.56 13.70
N GLN A 239 -0.69 11.42 13.14
CA GLN A 239 -0.58 11.64 11.69
C GLN A 239 -0.20 10.38 10.91
N VAL A 240 0.52 9.43 11.52
CA VAL A 240 0.88 8.16 10.87
C VAL A 240 -0.36 7.30 10.66
N PHE A 241 -1.26 7.24 11.64
CA PHE A 241 -2.52 6.50 11.52
C PHE A 241 -3.43 7.10 10.45
N GLU A 242 -3.55 8.43 10.40
CA GLU A 242 -4.31 9.11 9.35
C GLU A 242 -3.74 8.81 7.96
N LYS A 243 -2.42 8.91 7.80
CA LYS A 243 -1.77 8.61 6.53
C LYS A 243 -1.97 7.15 6.09
N VAL A 244 -1.91 6.20 7.04
CA VAL A 244 -2.20 4.78 6.76
C VAL A 244 -3.64 4.62 6.30
N LEU A 245 -4.59 5.26 6.96
CA LEU A 245 -6.00 5.21 6.58
C LEU A 245 -6.25 5.85 5.21
N ASP A 246 -5.57 6.96 4.86
CA ASP A 246 -5.66 7.57 3.53
C ASP A 246 -5.23 6.60 2.42
N LEU A 247 -4.13 5.89 2.66
CA LEU A 247 -3.61 4.90 1.71
C LEU A 247 -4.53 3.69 1.59
N ILE A 248 -5.06 3.22 2.71
CA ILE A 248 -6.02 2.12 2.73
C ILE A 248 -7.28 2.50 1.96
N GLU A 249 -7.80 3.71 2.19
CA GLU A 249 -9.00 4.20 1.52
C GLU A 249 -8.80 4.34 0.01
N ASP A 250 -7.69 4.94 -0.43
CA ASP A 250 -7.33 5.05 -1.84
C ASP A 250 -7.14 3.66 -2.49
N GLY A 251 -6.43 2.76 -1.81
CA GLY A 251 -6.22 1.39 -2.28
C GLY A 251 -7.52 0.60 -2.38
N CYS A 252 -8.41 0.65 -1.39
CA CYS A 252 -9.69 -0.05 -1.42
C CYS A 252 -10.63 0.50 -2.50
N LYS A 253 -10.69 1.84 -2.68
CA LYS A 253 -11.46 2.45 -3.78
C LYS A 253 -10.93 2.00 -5.13
N GLY A 254 -9.61 1.98 -5.29
CA GLY A 254 -8.99 1.53 -6.51
C GLY A 254 -9.21 0.05 -6.81
N LEU A 255 -9.13 -0.80 -5.79
CA LEU A 255 -9.38 -2.23 -5.89
C LEU A 255 -10.83 -2.50 -6.30
N LEU A 256 -11.78 -1.83 -5.64
CA LEU A 256 -13.19 -1.94 -6.00
C LEU A 256 -13.41 -1.57 -7.46
N GLN A 257 -12.84 -0.46 -7.93
CA GLN A 257 -12.95 -0.06 -9.32
C GLN A 257 -12.35 -1.09 -10.29
N ASP A 258 -11.22 -1.73 -9.95
CA ASP A 258 -10.62 -2.77 -10.79
C ASP A 258 -11.46 -4.07 -10.80
N CYS A 259 -12.14 -4.42 -9.70
CA CYS A 259 -13.13 -5.50 -9.71
C CYS A 259 -14.36 -5.17 -10.58
N MET A 260 -14.72 -3.89 -10.66
CA MET A 260 -15.90 -3.44 -11.42
C MET A 260 -15.66 -3.43 -12.92
N VAL A 261 -14.54 -2.86 -13.37
CA VAL A 261 -14.17 -2.70 -14.79
C VAL A 261 -14.04 -4.09 -15.45
N GLY A 262 -15.06 -4.52 -16.20
CA GLY A 262 -15.09 -5.81 -16.92
C GLY A 262 -15.67 -7.01 -16.17
N GLY A 263 -15.89 -6.90 -14.84
CA GLY A 263 -16.43 -7.97 -14.00
C GLY A 263 -17.91 -7.83 -13.65
N LEU A 264 -18.36 -6.60 -13.39
CA LEU A 264 -19.67 -6.28 -12.79
C LEU A 264 -20.53 -5.31 -13.61
N ASP A 265 -20.07 -4.88 -14.79
CA ASP A 265 -20.80 -3.95 -15.68
C ASP A 265 -22.22 -4.43 -16.02
N ARG A 266 -22.50 -5.74 -15.93
CA ARG A 266 -23.83 -6.32 -16.16
C ARG A 266 -24.79 -6.23 -14.97
N ILE A 267 -24.29 -6.01 -13.75
CA ILE A 267 -25.13 -5.89 -12.54
C ILE A 267 -25.61 -4.45 -12.36
N SER A 268 -24.78 -3.46 -12.73
CA SER A 268 -25.19 -2.05 -12.72
C SER A 268 -26.20 -1.71 -13.82
N ALA A 269 -26.18 -2.42 -14.96
CA ALA A 269 -27.12 -2.19 -16.06
C ALA A 269 -28.49 -2.90 -15.87
N ALA A 270 -28.62 -3.71 -14.82
CA ALA A 270 -29.85 -4.46 -14.48
C ALA A 270 -30.61 -3.88 -13.28
N LYS A 271 -30.14 -2.74 -12.73
CA LYS A 271 -30.91 -1.86 -11.84
C LYS A 271 -31.63 -0.81 -12.69
#